data_AF-A0A928JIH3-F1
#
_entry.id   AF-A0A928JIH3-F1
#
_cell.length_a   1.000
_cell.length_b   1.000
_cell.length_c   1.000
_cell.angle_alpha   90.00
_cell.angle_beta   90.00
_cell.angle_gamma   90.00
#
_symmetry.space_group_name_H-M   'P 1'
#
loop_
_entity.id
_entity.type
_entity.pdbx_description
1 polymer ?
#
loop_
_entity_poly.entity_id
_entity_poly.type
_entity_poly.pdbx_seq_one_letter_code
_entity_poly.pdbx_strand_id
1 'polypeptide(L)'
;MPRTPVTEMKASVLWDALTAKLDKHGADGGLLYTVFERLIGISPEEVRNRIESGAAYGSLFPPAIPQRAAEVKGTVCGVKVEAVEDPLMRQIRAVDLIVDKLAKGRELDKLLPPDESGEEERKDPVPVMTFEIDIRGEEISGFSSPDGAVTIIPFTGRTSSPLFEGEIRPGAADVQTQKPGMPRRLAARYLFHGHDADGSGCSLFVENVGETSGEPGPIRAIPVFLTDSKPLAAYFRGKTFRSEVHGREGGVRILIFEDKPEKGD
;
A
#
# COMPACT_ATOMS: atom_id res chain seq x y z
N MET A 1 -28.59 -22.95 34.85
CA MET A 1 -28.79 -21.89 33.84
C MET A 1 -28.15 -22.36 32.55
N PRO A 2 -28.85 -22.36 31.40
CA PRO A 2 -28.20 -22.61 30.12
C PRO A 2 -27.12 -21.54 29.95
N ARG A 3 -25.87 -21.97 29.71
CA ARG A 3 -24.78 -21.06 29.43
C ARG A 3 -25.08 -20.41 28.08
N THR A 4 -25.17 -19.08 28.03
CA THR A 4 -25.26 -18.36 26.76
C THR A 4 -24.11 -18.81 25.86
N PRO A 5 -24.38 -19.18 24.59
CA PRO A 5 -23.33 -19.50 23.64
C PRO A 5 -22.33 -18.33 23.54
N VAL A 6 -21.03 -18.65 23.45
CA VAL A 6 -19.97 -17.62 23.36
C VAL A 6 -20.18 -16.67 22.17
N THR A 7 -20.81 -17.16 21.10
CA THR A 7 -21.16 -16.40 19.89
C THR A 7 -22.22 -15.33 20.14
N GLU A 8 -23.10 -15.52 21.12
CA GLU A 8 -24.23 -14.62 21.45
C GLU A 8 -23.92 -13.68 22.61
N MET A 9 -22.80 -13.88 23.31
CA MET A 9 -22.36 -12.97 24.36
C MET A 9 -21.99 -11.60 23.78
N LYS A 10 -22.16 -10.53 24.58
CA LYS A 10 -21.75 -9.18 24.18
C LYS A 10 -20.24 -9.15 23.90
N ALA A 11 -19.88 -8.58 22.76
CA ALA A 11 -18.49 -8.45 22.33
C ALA A 11 -17.63 -7.71 23.36
N SER A 12 -18.14 -6.63 23.95
CA SER A 12 -17.44 -5.86 24.99
C SER A 12 -17.01 -6.70 26.19
N VAL A 13 -17.91 -7.56 26.70
CA VAL A 13 -17.63 -8.39 27.87
C VAL A 13 -16.51 -9.39 27.60
N LEU A 14 -16.51 -10.02 26.43
CA LEU A 14 -15.47 -10.97 26.04
C LEU A 14 -14.16 -10.26 25.69
N TRP A 15 -14.24 -9.09 25.06
CA TRP A 15 -13.08 -8.25 24.76
C TRP A 15 -12.34 -7.84 26.03
N ASP A 16 -13.06 -7.34 27.04
CA ASP A 16 -12.50 -6.97 28.33
C ASP A 16 -11.86 -8.16 29.04
N ALA A 17 -12.49 -9.34 28.98
CA ALA A 17 -11.97 -10.55 29.60
C ALA A 17 -10.68 -11.05 28.93
N LEU A 18 -10.58 -10.99 27.60
CA LEU A 18 -9.37 -11.36 26.86
C LEU A 18 -8.24 -10.36 27.08
N THR A 19 -8.55 -9.06 27.08
CA THR A 19 -7.59 -7.97 27.36
C THR A 19 -7.02 -8.13 28.77
N ALA A 20 -7.89 -8.30 29.78
CA ALA A 20 -7.47 -8.52 31.15
C ALA A 20 -6.63 -9.80 31.34
N LYS A 21 -6.88 -10.84 30.52
CA LYS A 21 -6.05 -12.05 30.50
C LYS A 21 -4.63 -11.76 30.00
N LEU A 22 -4.47 -10.92 28.98
CA LEU A 22 -3.15 -10.51 28.48
C LEU A 22 -2.43 -9.67 29.53
N ASP A 23 -3.09 -8.64 30.05
CA ASP A 23 -2.52 -7.70 31.02
C ASP A 23 -2.04 -8.41 32.29
N LYS A 24 -2.87 -9.31 32.84
CA LYS A 24 -2.55 -10.11 34.04
C LYS A 24 -1.27 -10.94 33.87
N HIS A 25 -0.94 -11.29 32.64
CA HIS A 25 0.19 -12.13 32.30
C HIS A 25 1.37 -11.35 31.71
N GLY A 26 1.36 -10.01 31.84
CA GLY A 26 2.47 -9.14 31.44
C GLY A 26 2.57 -8.89 29.93
N ALA A 27 1.55 -9.27 29.15
CA ALA A 27 1.41 -8.89 27.76
C ALA A 27 0.55 -7.61 27.67
N ASP A 28 0.79 -6.77 26.66
CA ASP A 28 -0.05 -5.59 26.40
C ASP A 28 -1.43 -6.02 25.87
N GLY A 29 -2.50 -5.70 26.60
CA GLY A 29 -3.88 -5.92 26.18
C GLY A 29 -4.21 -5.31 24.81
N GLY A 30 -3.51 -4.25 24.40
CA GLY A 30 -3.62 -3.65 23.07
C GLY A 30 -3.32 -4.63 21.92
N LEU A 31 -2.52 -5.66 22.16
CA LEU A 31 -2.21 -6.71 21.17
C LEU A 31 -3.44 -7.47 20.69
N LEU A 32 -4.55 -7.46 21.43
CA LEU A 32 -5.78 -8.13 21.01
C LEU A 32 -6.32 -7.55 19.69
N TYR A 33 -6.19 -6.24 19.49
CA TYR A 33 -6.55 -5.62 18.20
C TYR A 33 -5.66 -6.14 17.07
N THR A 34 -4.35 -6.24 17.29
CA THR A 34 -3.40 -6.78 16.29
C THR A 34 -3.67 -8.26 16.00
N VAL A 35 -4.09 -9.04 17.00
CA VAL A 35 -4.51 -10.43 16.80
C VAL A 35 -5.73 -10.49 15.88
N PHE A 36 -6.78 -9.70 16.15
CA PHE A 36 -7.96 -9.67 15.30
C PHE A 36 -7.65 -9.18 13.88
N GLU A 37 -6.84 -8.15 13.75
CA GLU A 37 -6.41 -7.63 12.45
C GLU A 37 -5.66 -8.69 11.64
N ARG A 38 -4.61 -9.30 12.21
CA ARG A 38 -3.74 -10.20 11.46
C ARG A 38 -4.28 -11.62 11.31
N LEU A 39 -5.09 -12.09 12.26
CA LEU A 39 -5.62 -13.45 12.26
C LEU A 39 -7.02 -13.55 11.66
N ILE A 40 -7.89 -12.57 11.96
CA ILE A 40 -9.29 -12.56 11.56
C ILE A 40 -9.54 -11.65 10.34
N GLY A 41 -8.64 -10.69 10.07
CA GLY A 41 -8.75 -9.80 8.92
C GLY A 41 -9.72 -8.64 9.12
N ILE A 42 -9.98 -8.25 10.36
CA ILE A 42 -10.88 -7.14 10.71
C ILE A 42 -10.08 -5.99 11.34
N SER A 43 -10.27 -4.76 10.85
CA SER A 43 -9.45 -3.62 11.30
C SER A 43 -9.75 -3.26 12.76
N PRO A 44 -8.77 -2.67 13.49
CA PRO A 44 -9.01 -2.22 14.86
C PRO A 44 -10.17 -1.21 14.99
N GLU A 45 -10.37 -0.38 13.97
CA GLU A 45 -11.48 0.58 13.92
C GLU A 45 -12.83 -0.14 13.78
N GLU A 46 -12.92 -1.13 12.90
CA GLU A 46 -14.15 -1.89 12.69
C GLU A 46 -14.52 -2.70 13.93
N VAL A 47 -13.53 -3.29 14.62
CA VAL A 47 -13.74 -3.97 15.90
C VAL A 47 -14.30 -3.00 16.95
N ARG A 48 -13.69 -1.82 17.10
CA ARG A 48 -14.16 -0.79 18.05
C ARG A 48 -15.60 -0.39 17.76
N ASN A 49 -15.92 -0.06 16.52
CA ASN A 49 -17.26 0.33 16.10
C ASN A 49 -18.31 -0.75 16.42
N ARG A 50 -17.98 -2.03 16.15
CA ARG A 50 -18.88 -3.16 16.45
C ARG A 50 -19.06 -3.33 17.96
N ILE A 51 -18.00 -3.23 18.76
CA ILE A 51 -18.09 -3.31 20.22
C ILE A 51 -18.93 -2.16 20.80
N GLU A 52 -18.69 -0.93 20.36
CA GLU A 52 -19.43 0.27 20.79
C GLU A 52 -20.91 0.20 20.42
N SER A 53 -21.24 -0.38 19.25
CA SER A 53 -22.62 -0.64 18.84
C SER A 53 -23.33 -1.74 19.64
N GLY A 54 -22.63 -2.41 20.56
CA GLY A 54 -23.19 -3.47 21.39
C GLY A 54 -23.35 -4.81 20.67
N ALA A 55 -22.54 -5.08 19.64
CA ALA A 55 -22.60 -6.32 18.86
C ALA A 55 -22.36 -7.58 19.71
N ALA A 56 -22.87 -8.71 19.21
CA ALA A 56 -22.50 -10.03 19.74
C ALA A 56 -21.08 -10.40 19.31
N TYR A 57 -20.38 -11.19 20.11
CA TYR A 57 -18.98 -11.54 19.86
C TYR A 57 -18.80 -12.35 18.58
N GLY A 58 -19.74 -13.26 18.27
CA GLY A 58 -19.73 -14.01 17.01
C GLY A 58 -19.80 -13.09 15.79
N SER A 59 -20.44 -11.92 15.90
CA SER A 59 -20.53 -10.93 14.85
C SER A 59 -19.24 -10.15 14.61
N LEU A 60 -18.18 -10.36 15.40
CA LEU A 60 -16.85 -9.81 15.09
C LEU A 60 -16.12 -10.62 14.00
N PHE A 61 -16.56 -11.86 13.76
CA PHE A 61 -15.89 -12.79 12.86
C PHE A 61 -16.59 -12.83 11.49
N PRO A 62 -15.84 -12.95 10.39
CA PRO A 62 -16.40 -13.19 9.08
C PRO A 62 -17.05 -14.59 8.99
N PRO A 63 -18.02 -14.78 8.06
CA PRO A 63 -18.72 -16.05 7.88
C PRO A 63 -17.79 -17.16 7.35
N ALA A 64 -16.80 -16.82 6.53
CA ALA A 64 -15.76 -17.73 6.06
C ALA A 64 -14.53 -17.63 6.95
N ILE A 65 -13.89 -18.76 7.24
CA ILE A 65 -12.65 -18.78 8.02
C ILE A 65 -11.50 -18.14 7.20
N PRO A 66 -10.82 -17.10 7.74
CA PRO A 66 -9.61 -16.56 7.10
C PRO A 66 -8.50 -17.60 7.00
N GLN A 67 -7.69 -17.55 5.96
CA GLN A 67 -6.62 -18.54 5.71
C GLN A 67 -5.68 -18.70 6.91
N ARG A 68 -5.18 -17.60 7.46
CA ARG A 68 -4.33 -17.62 8.67
C ARG A 68 -5.02 -18.25 9.87
N ALA A 69 -6.30 -17.95 10.09
CA ALA A 69 -7.06 -18.60 11.17
C ALA A 69 -7.23 -20.10 10.93
N ALA A 70 -7.35 -20.55 9.68
CA ALA A 70 -7.44 -21.97 9.32
C ALA A 70 -6.13 -22.73 9.58
N GLU A 71 -4.98 -22.08 9.44
CA GLU A 71 -3.64 -22.66 9.65
C GLU A 71 -3.22 -22.77 11.12
N VAL A 72 -3.95 -22.11 12.03
CA VAL A 72 -3.69 -22.22 13.47
C VAL A 72 -3.94 -23.65 13.96
N LYS A 73 -2.89 -24.27 14.50
CA LYS A 73 -2.91 -25.61 15.08
C LYS A 73 -2.57 -25.60 16.57
N GLY A 74 -3.19 -26.51 17.31
CA GLY A 74 -2.90 -26.74 18.73
C GLY A 74 -4.15 -26.98 19.56
N THR A 75 -3.97 -27.04 20.87
CA THR A 75 -5.04 -27.35 21.81
C THR A 75 -5.30 -26.18 22.75
N VAL A 76 -6.56 -25.74 22.83
CA VAL A 76 -7.02 -24.73 23.78
C VAL A 76 -8.38 -25.15 24.34
N CYS A 77 -8.65 -24.86 25.61
CA CYS A 77 -9.90 -25.24 26.27
C CYS A 77 -10.27 -26.73 26.13
N GLY A 78 -9.26 -27.62 26.03
CA GLY A 78 -9.45 -29.07 25.90
C GLY A 78 -9.80 -29.56 24.49
N VAL A 79 -9.85 -28.70 23.47
CA VAL A 79 -10.16 -29.06 22.08
C VAL A 79 -9.00 -28.74 21.14
N LYS A 80 -8.82 -29.55 20.08
CA LYS A 80 -7.86 -29.26 18.99
C LYS A 80 -8.51 -28.27 18.02
N VAL A 81 -7.88 -27.10 17.83
CA VAL A 81 -8.44 -26.00 17.02
C VAL A 81 -8.70 -26.45 15.59
N GLU A 82 -7.74 -27.16 14.99
CA GLU A 82 -7.83 -27.66 13.62
C GLU A 82 -8.92 -28.71 13.38
N ALA A 83 -9.44 -29.32 14.45
CA ALA A 83 -10.49 -30.34 14.40
C ALA A 83 -11.90 -29.77 14.68
N VAL A 84 -12.03 -28.46 14.91
CA VAL A 84 -13.34 -27.82 15.08
C VAL A 84 -14.00 -27.65 13.71
N GLU A 85 -15.15 -28.30 13.53
CA GLU A 85 -15.90 -28.30 12.25
C GLU A 85 -16.62 -26.98 11.98
N ASP A 86 -17.21 -26.37 13.02
CA ASP A 86 -17.92 -25.09 12.88
C ASP A 86 -16.94 -23.94 12.57
N PRO A 87 -17.07 -23.25 11.41
CA PRO A 87 -16.08 -22.25 10.99
C PRO A 87 -15.95 -21.06 11.94
N LEU A 88 -17.06 -20.62 12.54
CA LEU A 88 -17.08 -19.51 13.49
C LEU A 88 -16.38 -19.91 14.80
N MET A 89 -16.73 -21.07 15.35
CA MET A 89 -16.10 -21.60 16.55
C MET A 89 -14.63 -21.91 16.34
N ARG A 90 -14.22 -22.36 15.15
CA ARG A 90 -12.81 -22.57 14.81
C ARG A 90 -12.03 -21.25 14.87
N GLN A 91 -12.59 -20.17 14.32
CA GLN A 91 -11.99 -18.84 14.41
C GLN A 91 -11.87 -18.35 15.87
N ILE A 92 -12.94 -18.50 16.65
CA ILE A 92 -12.94 -18.16 18.08
C ILE A 92 -11.85 -18.93 18.84
N ARG A 93 -11.71 -20.23 18.58
CA ARG A 93 -10.68 -21.06 19.22
C ARG A 93 -9.27 -20.74 18.72
N ALA A 94 -9.11 -20.30 17.48
CA ALA A 94 -7.84 -19.80 16.99
C ALA A 94 -7.41 -18.55 17.79
N VAL A 95 -8.31 -17.57 17.97
CA VAL A 95 -8.06 -16.38 18.80
C VAL A 95 -7.73 -16.78 20.24
N ASP A 96 -8.53 -17.64 20.87
CA ASP A 96 -8.30 -18.12 22.23
C ASP A 96 -6.90 -18.73 22.38
N LEU A 97 -6.48 -19.54 21.40
CA LEU A 97 -5.17 -20.18 21.41
C LEU A 97 -4.03 -19.17 21.26
N ILE A 98 -4.17 -18.17 20.39
CA ILE A 98 -3.15 -17.11 20.26
C ILE A 98 -3.06 -16.28 21.54
N VAL A 99 -4.19 -15.85 22.11
CA VAL A 99 -4.23 -15.12 23.38
C VAL A 99 -3.63 -15.95 24.53
N ASP A 100 -3.91 -17.25 24.58
CA ASP A 100 -3.32 -18.13 25.60
C ASP A 100 -1.80 -18.26 25.45
N LYS A 101 -1.29 -18.30 24.22
CA LYS A 101 0.15 -18.35 23.95
C LYS A 101 0.83 -17.00 24.26
N LEU A 102 0.17 -15.87 23.98
CA LEU A 102 0.64 -14.53 24.35
C LEU A 102 0.72 -14.37 25.87
N ALA A 103 -0.32 -14.80 26.60
CA ALA A 103 -0.34 -14.82 28.07
C ALA A 103 0.71 -15.78 28.70
N LYS A 104 1.38 -16.61 27.89
CA LYS A 104 2.53 -17.43 28.30
C LYS A 104 3.88 -16.79 27.93
N GLY A 105 3.88 -15.53 27.53
CA GLY A 105 5.09 -14.76 27.20
C GLY A 105 5.66 -15.06 25.82
N ARG A 106 4.88 -15.63 24.88
CA ARG A 106 5.34 -15.82 23.50
C ARG A 106 5.09 -14.58 22.67
N GLU A 107 6.01 -14.25 21.78
CA GLU A 107 5.91 -13.10 20.87
C GLU A 107 4.89 -13.36 19.75
N LEU A 108 4.02 -12.39 19.48
CA LEU A 108 2.93 -12.50 18.49
C LEU A 108 3.42 -12.96 17.11
N ASP A 109 4.54 -12.42 16.64
CA ASP A 109 5.11 -12.74 15.32
C ASP A 109 5.50 -14.21 15.16
N LYS A 110 5.82 -14.90 16.26
CA LYS A 110 6.14 -16.33 16.27
C LYS A 110 4.91 -17.22 16.39
N LEU A 111 3.75 -16.64 16.69
CA LEU A 111 2.50 -17.37 16.95
C LEU A 111 1.56 -17.40 15.75
N LEU A 112 1.61 -16.34 14.93
CA LEU A 112 0.82 -16.25 13.72
C LEU A 112 1.46 -17.11 12.62
N PRO A 113 0.67 -17.91 11.88
CA PRO A 113 1.17 -18.55 10.68
C PRO A 113 1.74 -17.51 9.70
N PRO A 114 2.77 -17.87 8.91
CA PRO A 114 3.25 -17.01 7.84
C PRO A 114 2.07 -16.61 6.93
N ASP A 115 2.11 -15.41 6.35
CA ASP A 115 1.14 -15.05 5.31
C ASP A 115 1.37 -15.99 4.12
N GLU A 116 0.56 -17.05 4.00
CA GLU A 116 0.52 -17.92 2.81
C GLU A 116 -0.64 -17.55 1.87
N SER A 117 -1.46 -16.56 2.22
CA SER A 117 -2.24 -15.80 1.24
C SER A 117 -1.25 -14.95 0.46
N GLY A 118 -1.19 -15.12 -0.86
CA GLY A 118 -0.32 -14.39 -1.79
C GLY A 118 -0.56 -12.88 -1.89
N GLU A 119 -0.94 -12.23 -0.80
CA GLU A 119 -0.64 -10.83 -0.57
C GLU A 119 0.74 -10.80 0.09
N GLU A 120 1.78 -10.67 -0.74
CA GLU A 120 3.00 -9.99 -0.30
C GLU A 120 2.55 -8.82 0.59
N GLU A 121 3.19 -8.62 1.74
CA GLU A 121 3.13 -7.35 2.46
C GLU A 121 2.98 -6.25 1.40
N ARG A 122 1.88 -5.49 1.38
CA ARG A 122 1.90 -4.19 0.70
C ARG A 122 2.85 -3.30 1.50
N LYS A 123 4.15 -3.65 1.49
CA LYS A 123 5.19 -2.65 1.35
C LYS A 123 4.75 -1.87 0.15
N ASP A 124 4.34 -0.63 0.37
CA ASP A 124 4.20 0.31 -0.73
C ASP A 124 5.42 0.10 -1.63
N PRO A 125 5.21 -0.23 -2.91
CA PRO A 125 6.30 -0.59 -3.79
C PRO A 125 7.36 0.50 -3.67
N VAL A 126 8.60 0.13 -3.35
CA VAL A 126 9.64 1.13 -3.15
C VAL A 126 9.92 1.78 -4.51
N PRO A 127 9.84 3.11 -4.65
CA PRO A 127 10.11 3.74 -5.92
C PRO A 127 11.57 3.51 -6.32
N VAL A 128 11.79 3.08 -7.56
CA VAL A 128 13.12 2.83 -8.12
C VAL A 128 13.85 4.14 -8.44
N MET A 129 13.09 5.21 -8.69
CA MET A 129 13.58 6.58 -8.85
C MET A 129 12.56 7.56 -8.28
N THR A 130 13.04 8.71 -7.80
CA THR A 130 12.20 9.84 -7.36
C THR A 130 12.68 11.12 -8.04
N PHE A 131 11.78 11.83 -8.71
CA PHE A 131 12.08 13.10 -9.37
C PHE A 131 11.42 14.25 -8.60
N GLU A 132 12.22 15.26 -8.26
CA GLU A 132 11.76 16.51 -7.66
C GLU A 132 11.70 17.56 -8.77
N ILE A 133 10.49 17.97 -9.13
CA ILE A 133 10.21 18.89 -10.25
C ILE A 133 9.76 20.23 -9.69
N ASP A 134 10.35 21.32 -10.18
CA ASP A 134 10.02 22.70 -9.82
C ASP A 134 9.40 23.40 -11.04
N ILE A 135 8.15 23.86 -10.90
CA ILE A 135 7.41 24.49 -11.99
C ILE A 135 7.86 25.93 -12.19
N ARG A 136 8.08 26.33 -13.45
CA ARG A 136 8.38 27.72 -13.83
C ARG A 136 7.08 28.46 -14.14
N GLY A 137 6.38 28.85 -13.07
CA GLY A 137 5.04 29.43 -13.16
C GLY A 137 4.91 30.64 -14.08
N GLU A 138 5.94 31.49 -14.12
CA GLU A 138 5.97 32.71 -14.96
C GLU A 138 6.11 32.41 -16.46
N GLU A 139 6.55 31.22 -16.84
CA GLU A 139 6.76 30.80 -18.23
C GLU A 139 5.60 29.93 -18.76
N ILE A 140 4.58 29.69 -17.94
CA ILE A 140 3.40 28.92 -18.35
C ILE A 140 2.67 29.68 -19.47
N SER A 141 2.38 28.97 -20.55
CA SER A 141 1.65 29.50 -21.70
C SER A 141 0.58 28.51 -22.15
N GLY A 142 -0.42 29.00 -22.88
CA GLY A 142 -1.52 28.16 -23.32
C GLY A 142 -2.67 28.95 -23.91
N PHE A 143 -3.72 28.23 -24.25
CA PHE A 143 -4.99 28.82 -24.66
C PHE A 143 -6.16 27.95 -24.19
N SER A 144 -7.34 28.55 -24.18
CA SER A 144 -8.61 27.86 -23.95
C SER A 144 -9.63 28.30 -24.98
N SER A 145 -10.46 27.36 -25.43
CA SER A 145 -11.51 27.54 -26.42
C SER A 145 -12.69 26.60 -26.09
N PRO A 146 -13.87 26.78 -26.71
CA PRO A 146 -14.98 25.84 -26.57
C PRO A 146 -14.63 24.40 -26.97
N ASP A 147 -13.68 24.22 -27.90
CA ASP A 147 -13.26 22.90 -28.41
C ASP A 147 -12.13 22.26 -27.58
N GLY A 148 -11.67 22.95 -26.53
CA GLY A 148 -10.66 22.46 -25.61
C GLY A 148 -9.61 23.49 -25.21
N ALA A 149 -8.67 23.04 -24.39
CA ALA A 149 -7.58 23.84 -23.85
C ALA A 149 -6.23 23.12 -23.97
N VAL A 150 -5.17 23.93 -24.08
CA VAL A 150 -3.79 23.49 -24.05
C VAL A 150 -3.02 24.36 -23.07
N THR A 151 -2.25 23.74 -22.18
CA THR A 151 -1.33 24.42 -21.27
C THR A 151 0.05 23.79 -21.42
N ILE A 152 1.06 24.60 -21.69
CA ILE A 152 2.47 24.21 -21.67
C ILE A 152 3.06 24.73 -20.36
N ILE A 153 3.58 23.81 -19.55
CA ILE A 153 4.12 24.09 -18.22
C ILE A 153 5.62 23.80 -18.23
N PRO A 154 6.48 24.82 -18.39
CA PRO A 154 7.92 24.64 -18.28
C PRO A 154 8.31 24.30 -16.84
N PHE A 155 9.33 23.48 -16.67
CA PHE A 155 9.82 23.11 -15.35
C PHE A 155 11.32 22.82 -15.35
N THR A 156 11.91 22.89 -14.16
CA THR A 156 13.23 22.34 -13.87
C THR A 156 13.06 21.20 -12.87
N GLY A 157 14.16 20.54 -12.49
CA GLY A 157 14.08 19.50 -11.49
C GLY A 157 15.38 18.74 -11.34
N ARG A 158 15.38 17.82 -10.40
CA ARG A 158 16.53 16.99 -10.06
C ARG A 158 16.09 15.62 -9.58
N THR A 159 17.04 14.70 -9.58
CA THR A 159 16.87 13.39 -8.98
C THR A 159 18.17 12.97 -8.30
N SER A 160 18.01 12.27 -7.18
CA SER A 160 19.10 11.57 -6.50
C SER A 160 18.52 10.21 -6.12
N SER A 161 18.84 9.21 -6.93
CA SER A 161 18.36 7.84 -6.79
C SER A 161 19.52 6.87 -6.92
N PRO A 162 19.43 5.64 -6.38
CA PRO A 162 20.51 4.65 -6.49
C PRO A 162 20.93 4.32 -7.93
N LEU A 163 20.02 4.51 -8.89
CA LEU A 163 20.27 4.23 -10.31
C LEU A 163 20.91 5.41 -11.04
N PHE A 164 20.54 6.64 -10.68
CA PHE A 164 20.94 7.85 -11.38
C PHE A 164 20.78 9.09 -10.49
N GLU A 165 21.74 10.01 -10.58
CA GLU A 165 21.70 11.33 -9.96
C GLU A 165 21.94 12.40 -11.02
N GLY A 166 21.09 13.42 -11.09
CA GLY A 166 21.23 14.47 -12.10
C GLY A 166 20.18 15.56 -12.04
N GLU A 167 20.34 16.54 -12.92
CA GLU A 167 19.48 17.72 -13.03
C GLU A 167 18.88 17.85 -14.43
N ILE A 168 17.67 18.40 -14.50
CA ILE A 168 16.96 18.64 -15.76
C ILE A 168 17.63 19.76 -16.53
N ARG A 169 17.86 19.51 -17.83
CA ARG A 169 18.37 20.48 -18.80
C ARG A 169 17.25 21.40 -19.32
N PRO A 170 17.58 22.60 -19.80
CA PRO A 170 16.61 23.50 -20.41
C PRO A 170 15.79 22.83 -21.52
N GLY A 171 14.53 23.24 -21.66
CA GLY A 171 13.58 22.71 -22.66
C GLY A 171 12.59 21.68 -22.12
N ALA A 172 12.62 21.40 -20.81
CA ALA A 172 11.66 20.54 -20.15
C ALA A 172 10.29 21.21 -19.99
N ALA A 173 9.23 20.52 -20.40
CA ALA A 173 7.87 21.00 -20.27
C ALA A 173 6.85 19.85 -20.20
N ASP A 174 5.73 20.13 -19.52
CA ASP A 174 4.53 19.31 -19.55
C ASP A 174 3.50 19.98 -20.45
N VAL A 175 3.08 19.26 -21.50
CA VAL A 175 2.00 19.71 -22.39
C VAL A 175 0.71 19.05 -21.95
N GLN A 176 -0.13 19.83 -21.29
CA GLN A 176 -1.45 19.40 -20.86
C GLN A 176 -2.49 19.75 -21.93
N THR A 177 -3.31 18.78 -22.30
CA THR A 177 -4.41 18.96 -23.26
C THR A 177 -5.72 18.48 -22.67
N GLN A 178 -6.79 19.24 -22.92
CA GLN A 178 -8.12 18.98 -22.37
C GLN A 178 -9.16 19.20 -23.47
N LYS A 179 -9.80 18.11 -23.93
CA LYS A 179 -10.97 18.20 -24.83
C LYS A 179 -12.27 18.19 -24.02
N PRO A 180 -13.38 18.73 -24.55
CA PRO A 180 -14.69 18.64 -23.91
C PRO A 180 -15.07 17.19 -23.61
N GLY A 181 -15.43 16.90 -22.36
CA GLY A 181 -15.89 15.57 -21.93
C GLY A 181 -14.81 14.47 -21.84
N MET A 182 -13.55 14.78 -22.13
CA MET A 182 -12.43 13.83 -22.03
C MET A 182 -11.63 14.07 -20.74
N PRO A 183 -10.83 13.12 -20.25
CA PRO A 183 -9.84 13.39 -19.21
C PRO A 183 -8.80 14.42 -19.69
N ARG A 184 -8.17 15.12 -18.74
CA ARG A 184 -6.98 15.93 -19.03
C ARG A 184 -5.83 14.99 -19.28
N ARG A 185 -5.17 15.13 -20.43
CA ARG A 185 -3.95 14.40 -20.75
C ARG A 185 -2.73 15.26 -20.43
N LEU A 186 -1.78 14.71 -19.66
CA LEU A 186 -0.49 15.30 -19.33
C LEU A 186 0.60 14.56 -20.12
N ALA A 187 1.59 15.28 -20.64
CA ALA A 187 2.68 14.72 -21.42
C ALA A 187 3.95 15.53 -21.20
N ALA A 188 4.68 15.13 -20.17
CA ALA A 188 5.96 15.72 -19.82
C ALA A 188 7.08 15.11 -20.64
N ARG A 189 7.96 15.95 -21.19
CA ARG A 189 9.21 15.54 -21.84
C ARG A 189 10.36 16.34 -21.28
N TYR A 190 11.40 15.65 -20.84
CA TYR A 190 12.54 16.29 -20.19
C TYR A 190 13.79 15.42 -20.31
N LEU A 191 14.95 16.08 -20.23
CA LEU A 191 16.26 15.46 -20.34
C LEU A 191 17.06 15.79 -19.07
N PHE A 192 17.43 14.78 -18.31
CA PHE A 192 18.44 14.93 -17.26
C PHE A 192 19.85 14.83 -17.83
N HIS A 193 20.78 15.49 -17.16
CA HIS A 193 22.21 15.23 -17.27
C HIS A 193 22.80 15.01 -15.87
N GLY A 194 23.66 14.01 -15.72
CA GLY A 194 24.15 13.60 -14.42
C GLY A 194 25.05 12.37 -14.50
N HIS A 195 25.03 11.54 -13.46
CA HIS A 195 25.86 10.35 -13.35
C HIS A 195 25.00 9.11 -13.08
N ASP A 196 25.38 7.97 -13.66
CA ASP A 196 24.81 6.67 -13.34
C ASP A 196 25.39 6.08 -12.05
N ALA A 197 24.91 4.89 -11.67
CA ALA A 197 25.36 4.18 -10.46
C ALA A 197 26.87 3.87 -10.42
N ASP A 198 27.54 3.83 -11.57
CA ASP A 198 28.98 3.61 -11.67
C ASP A 198 29.77 4.95 -11.60
N GLY A 199 29.06 6.07 -11.45
CA GLY A 199 29.62 7.42 -11.44
C GLY A 199 29.95 7.96 -12.84
N SER A 200 29.51 7.29 -13.92
CA SER A 200 29.79 7.73 -15.28
C SER A 200 28.79 8.80 -15.72
N GLY A 201 29.30 9.88 -16.31
CA GLY A 201 28.48 10.96 -16.85
C GLY A 201 27.58 10.48 -17.99
N CYS A 202 26.29 10.76 -17.91
CA CYS A 202 25.29 10.33 -18.89
C CYS A 202 24.05 11.24 -18.92
N SER A 203 23.18 10.99 -19.89
CA SER A 203 21.90 11.67 -20.06
C SER A 203 20.75 10.68 -19.92
N LEU A 204 19.65 11.14 -19.33
CA LEU A 204 18.42 10.36 -19.17
C LEU A 204 17.24 11.17 -19.69
N PHE A 205 16.72 10.78 -20.85
CA PHE A 205 15.47 11.30 -21.38
C PHE A 205 14.29 10.59 -20.72
N VAL A 206 13.26 11.37 -20.38
CA VAL A 206 12.00 10.89 -19.82
C VAL A 206 10.85 11.48 -20.62
N GLU A 207 9.97 10.62 -21.11
CA GLU A 207 8.60 10.99 -21.50
C GLU A 207 7.64 10.39 -20.46
N ASN A 208 6.87 11.22 -19.77
CA ASN A 208 5.90 10.76 -18.77
C ASN A 208 4.50 11.22 -19.15
N VAL A 209 3.64 10.25 -19.50
CA VAL A 209 2.28 10.51 -20.00
C VAL A 209 1.25 9.99 -19.03
N GLY A 210 0.31 10.83 -18.62
CA GLY A 210 -0.79 10.46 -17.73
C GLY A 210 -2.11 11.10 -18.14
N GLU A 211 -3.17 10.63 -17.51
CA GLU A 211 -4.52 11.20 -17.67
C GLU A 211 -5.16 11.41 -16.30
N THR A 212 -5.95 12.47 -16.15
CA THR A 212 -6.69 12.76 -14.92
C THR A 212 -8.04 13.40 -15.20
N SER A 213 -9.05 12.98 -14.44
CA SER A 213 -10.38 13.59 -14.42
C SER A 213 -10.57 14.57 -13.25
N GLY A 214 -9.48 14.90 -12.53
CA GLY A 214 -9.53 15.76 -11.34
C GLY A 214 -9.85 15.00 -10.04
N GLU A 215 -9.67 13.68 -10.04
CA GLU A 215 -9.81 12.86 -8.84
C GLU A 215 -8.77 13.24 -7.77
N PRO A 216 -9.13 13.17 -6.48
CA PRO A 216 -8.18 13.41 -5.40
C PRO A 216 -7.14 12.27 -5.35
N GLY A 217 -5.87 12.65 -5.17
CA GLY A 217 -4.75 11.71 -5.09
C GLY A 217 -3.66 11.99 -6.13
N PRO A 218 -2.64 11.12 -6.23
CA PRO A 218 -1.58 11.29 -7.21
C PRO A 218 -2.09 11.01 -8.62
N ILE A 219 -1.58 11.77 -9.59
CA ILE A 219 -1.83 11.48 -11.00
C ILE A 219 -0.96 10.30 -11.40
N ARG A 220 -1.57 9.25 -11.95
CA ARG A 220 -0.85 8.09 -12.47
C ARG A 220 -0.43 8.34 -13.91
N ALA A 221 0.80 7.97 -14.23
CA ALA A 221 1.37 8.15 -15.55
C ALA A 221 2.31 7.00 -15.92
N ILE A 222 2.64 6.88 -17.20
CA ILE A 222 3.50 5.84 -17.75
C ILE A 222 4.79 6.52 -18.26
N PRO A 223 5.91 6.37 -17.53
CA PRO A 223 7.18 6.90 -17.96
C PRO A 223 7.87 5.97 -18.97
N VAL A 224 8.49 6.58 -19.98
CA VAL A 224 9.38 5.94 -20.95
C VAL A 224 10.76 6.57 -20.82
N PHE A 225 11.78 5.72 -20.74
CA PHE A 225 13.17 6.12 -20.52
C PHE A 225 14.03 5.84 -21.75
N LEU A 226 14.92 6.79 -22.08
CA LEU A 226 16.02 6.60 -23.02
C LEU A 226 17.30 7.18 -22.43
N THR A 227 18.43 6.50 -22.58
CA THR A 227 19.69 6.91 -21.97
C THR A 227 20.88 6.49 -22.83
N ASP A 228 21.97 7.26 -22.74
CA ASP A 228 23.28 6.92 -23.34
C ASP A 228 24.18 6.12 -22.37
N SER A 229 23.77 5.94 -21.11
CA SER A 229 24.46 5.07 -20.15
C SER A 229 24.16 3.60 -20.45
N LYS A 230 25.22 2.82 -20.66
CA LYS A 230 25.13 1.37 -20.86
C LYS A 230 24.51 0.62 -19.67
N PRO A 231 24.93 0.83 -18.41
CA PRO A 231 24.30 0.14 -17.27
C PRO A 231 22.84 0.53 -17.08
N LEU A 232 22.48 1.82 -17.24
CA LEU A 232 21.07 2.23 -17.14
C LEU A 232 20.22 1.68 -18.28
N ALA A 233 20.73 1.72 -19.52
CA ALA A 233 20.03 1.12 -20.67
C ALA A 233 19.83 -0.39 -20.48
N ALA A 234 20.79 -1.08 -19.87
CA ALA A 234 20.65 -2.49 -19.54
C ALA A 234 19.57 -2.73 -18.46
N TYR A 235 19.48 -1.84 -17.46
CA TYR A 235 18.43 -1.91 -16.45
C TYR A 235 17.04 -1.70 -17.04
N PHE A 236 16.83 -0.69 -17.90
CA PHE A 236 15.50 -0.40 -18.47
C PHE A 236 15.02 -1.43 -19.49
N ARG A 237 15.93 -2.17 -20.12
CA ARG A 237 15.59 -3.08 -21.22
C ARG A 237 14.60 -4.16 -20.78
N GLY A 238 13.46 -4.22 -21.47
CA GLY A 238 12.43 -5.25 -21.24
C GLY A 238 11.60 -5.02 -19.99
N LYS A 239 11.74 -3.86 -19.33
CA LYS A 239 10.96 -3.48 -18.16
C LYS A 239 9.90 -2.46 -18.52
N THR A 240 8.77 -2.53 -17.82
CA THR A 240 7.72 -1.52 -17.84
C THR A 240 7.72 -0.77 -16.51
N PHE A 241 7.25 0.47 -16.57
CA PHE A 241 7.26 1.36 -15.44
C PHE A 241 5.93 2.10 -15.37
N ARG A 242 5.57 2.44 -14.14
CA ARG A 242 4.50 3.37 -13.83
C ARG A 242 5.05 4.49 -12.95
N SER A 243 4.37 5.62 -12.93
CA SER A 243 4.69 6.72 -12.03
C SER A 243 3.46 7.27 -11.31
N GLU A 244 3.73 7.87 -10.15
CA GLU A 244 2.76 8.65 -9.39
C GLU A 244 3.28 10.07 -9.22
N VAL A 245 2.49 11.04 -9.66
CA VAL A 245 2.81 12.46 -9.60
C VAL A 245 2.05 13.07 -8.42
N HIS A 246 2.80 13.47 -7.40
CA HIS A 246 2.32 14.06 -6.16
C HIS A 246 2.57 15.57 -6.15
N GLY A 247 1.54 16.37 -5.91
CA GLY A 247 1.68 17.82 -5.80
C GLY A 247 2.53 18.20 -4.57
N ARG A 248 3.37 19.22 -4.72
CA ARG A 248 4.08 19.88 -3.62
C ARG A 248 4.06 21.39 -3.80
N GLU A 249 4.49 22.12 -2.79
CA GLU A 249 4.70 23.57 -2.93
C GLU A 249 5.70 23.85 -4.06
N GLY A 250 5.29 24.70 -5.02
CA GLY A 250 6.13 25.11 -6.15
C GLY A 250 6.38 24.06 -7.24
N GLY A 251 5.81 22.85 -7.14
CA GLY A 251 6.10 21.81 -8.11
C GLY A 251 5.44 20.47 -7.85
N VAL A 252 6.10 19.39 -8.29
CA VAL A 252 5.63 18.01 -8.08
C VAL A 252 6.78 17.10 -7.65
N ARG A 253 6.44 16.03 -6.94
CA ARG A 253 7.31 14.86 -6.72
C ARG A 253 6.78 13.70 -7.55
N ILE A 254 7.64 13.10 -8.37
CA ILE A 254 7.27 11.96 -9.20
C ILE A 254 7.96 10.72 -8.65
N LEU A 255 7.18 9.73 -8.25
CA LEU A 255 7.65 8.42 -7.81
C LEU A 255 7.59 7.45 -8.98
N ILE A 256 8.70 6.79 -9.33
CA ILE A 256 8.77 5.81 -10.41
C ILE A 256 8.80 4.41 -9.82
N PHE A 257 7.97 3.51 -10.33
CA PHE A 257 7.92 2.12 -9.91
C PHE A 257 8.16 1.21 -11.13
N GLU A 258 8.93 0.14 -10.91
CA GLU A 258 9.05 -0.97 -11.86
C GLU A 258 7.81 -1.86 -11.72
N ASP A 259 7.11 -2.13 -12.83
CA ASP A 259 5.99 -3.06 -12.81
C ASP A 259 6.54 -4.49 -12.79
N LYS A 260 5.92 -5.36 -11.99
CA LYS A 260 6.23 -6.79 -12.02
C LYS A 260 5.71 -7.35 -13.34
N PRO A 261 6.48 -8.22 -14.04
CA PRO A 261 5.93 -8.93 -15.19
C PRO A 261 4.68 -9.70 -14.73
N GLU A 262 3.58 -9.55 -15.45
CA GLU A 262 2.41 -10.41 -15.25
C GLU A 262 2.91 -11.86 -15.36
N LYS A 263 2.70 -12.65 -14.30
CA LYS A 263 2.86 -14.10 -14.41
C LYS A 263 1.83 -14.55 -15.44
N GLY A 264 2.29 -14.82 -16.66
CA GLY A 264 1.46 -15.46 -17.67
C GLY A 264 0.93 -16.79 -17.11
N ASP A 265 -0.39 -16.96 -17.22
CA ASP A 265 -1.10 -18.22 -16.97
C ASP A 265 -0.52 -19.39 -17.80
#